data_AF-A0A9W7GIH9-F1
#
_entry.id   AF-A0A9W7GIH9-F1
#
_cell.length_a   1.000
_cell.length_b   1.000
_cell.length_c   1.000
_cell.angle_alpha   90.00
_cell.angle_beta   90.00
_cell.angle_gamma   90.00
#
_symmetry.space_group_name_H-M   'P 1'
#
loop_
_entity.id
_entity.type
_entity.pdbx_description
1 polymer ?
#
loop_
_entity_poly.entity_id
_entity_poly.type
_entity_poly.pdbx_seq_one_letter_code
_entity_poly.pdbx_strand_id
1 'polypeptide(L)'
;MDQAPTKEEEPDLSPASPVPLAPSPPPPSVAPPPPPSFECSICMCPPIAPCLTPCSHSFCTSCLTTALGFRPPKHTGPCPICRRRVSLFSTVDCETSLPLKVPSVKTIFGQRYLQLGREGVAAYHFDSPSDTYISYANAPEEWKLDDGSSPPVKKNFVDTSFDPDTRTFKGTILWEDSPFAGATKWEYTMIFSEDYSIIEGGSMYDGSPNRSEFPKDLCYWRSVLPLTGVTGQVYVQSGVVGLASYHFEDMGRPYVSYEEAPEGWRMDDGTALPLKKFFDEPRWDQSTRTFTGCVNWDPKTMSGDSRWVYNMIFSEDFKTIEGGECRAYGPPPGREQRNTLMFGTDLRYSLFDEGEAQMIMLLKSEED
;
A
#
# COMPACT_ATOMS: atom_id res chain seq x y z
N MET A 1 70.66 -78.64 63.43
CA MET A 1 70.91 -79.84 62.61
C MET A 1 70.23 -79.60 61.29
N ASP A 2 71.04 -79.70 60.24
CA ASP A 2 70.73 -79.45 58.83
C ASP A 2 69.54 -80.21 58.24
N GLN A 3 69.08 -79.66 57.10
CA GLN A 3 68.43 -80.31 55.94
C GLN A 3 66.90 -80.56 55.96
N ALA A 4 66.17 -79.69 55.24
CA ALA A 4 65.63 -79.88 53.87
C ALA A 4 65.24 -81.31 53.38
N PRO A 5 64.43 -81.50 52.31
CA PRO A 5 63.36 -80.65 51.72
C PRO A 5 62.11 -81.44 51.16
N THR A 6 61.14 -80.68 50.61
CA THR A 6 60.25 -80.96 49.45
C THR A 6 59.27 -82.14 49.41
N LYS A 7 57.98 -81.80 49.18
CA LYS A 7 57.13 -82.23 48.03
C LYS A 7 55.85 -81.37 48.02
N GLU A 8 55.64 -80.55 46.99
CA GLU A 8 54.74 -80.81 45.85
C GLU A 8 53.29 -81.13 46.26
N GLU A 9 52.39 -80.18 46.04
CA GLU A 9 51.07 -80.38 45.42
C GLU A 9 50.42 -79.00 45.23
N GLU A 10 50.29 -78.53 43.99
CA GLU A 10 49.19 -77.63 43.64
C GLU A 10 47.93 -78.50 43.52
N PRO A 11 46.81 -78.08 44.12
CA PRO A 11 45.75 -77.55 43.27
C PRO A 11 44.88 -76.48 43.95
N ASP A 12 44.22 -75.66 43.15
CA ASP A 12 42.77 -75.82 42.92
C ASP A 12 42.16 -74.46 42.52
N LEU A 13 41.57 -74.47 41.33
CA LEU A 13 40.84 -73.36 40.74
C LEU A 13 39.45 -73.31 41.36
N SER A 14 39.18 -72.27 42.15
CA SER A 14 37.82 -71.85 42.47
C SER A 14 37.69 -70.33 42.27
N PRO A 15 36.86 -69.87 41.31
CA PRO A 15 36.68 -68.46 41.02
C PRO A 15 35.88 -67.76 42.13
N ALA A 16 36.38 -66.58 42.52
CA ALA A 16 35.85 -65.73 43.57
C ALA A 16 34.42 -65.24 43.28
N SER A 17 33.57 -65.31 44.30
CA SER A 17 32.23 -64.72 44.31
C SER A 17 32.26 -63.20 44.09
N PRO A 18 31.43 -62.64 43.19
CA PRO A 18 31.39 -61.20 42.97
C PRO A 18 30.65 -60.47 44.10
N VAL A 19 31.26 -59.38 44.55
CA VAL A 19 30.76 -58.40 45.52
C VAL A 19 29.47 -57.73 44.97
N PRO A 20 28.42 -57.51 45.78
CA PRO A 20 27.20 -56.86 45.32
C PRO A 20 27.43 -55.37 45.03
N LEU A 21 27.18 -54.96 43.78
CA LEU A 21 27.20 -53.57 43.32
C LEU A 21 25.98 -52.81 43.85
N ALA A 22 26.21 -51.63 44.43
CA ALA A 22 25.17 -50.69 44.83
C ALA A 22 24.40 -50.16 43.59
N PRO A 23 23.09 -49.86 43.71
CA PRO A 23 22.29 -49.37 42.59
C PRO A 23 22.73 -47.97 42.15
N SER A 24 22.83 -47.78 40.84
CA SER A 24 23.20 -46.52 40.20
C SER A 24 22.13 -45.43 40.41
N PRO A 25 22.50 -44.15 40.52
CA PRO A 25 21.52 -43.06 40.57
C PRO A 25 20.75 -42.95 39.24
N PRO A 26 19.48 -42.51 39.26
CA PRO A 26 18.71 -42.30 38.04
C PRO A 26 19.34 -41.18 37.19
N PRO A 27 19.22 -41.26 35.85
CA PRO A 27 19.76 -40.23 34.97
C PRO A 27 19.09 -38.87 35.25
N PRO A 28 19.82 -37.76 35.10
CA PRO A 28 19.23 -36.43 35.22
C PRO A 28 18.10 -36.29 34.20
N SER A 29 16.92 -35.87 34.70
CA SER A 29 15.79 -35.51 33.86
C SER A 29 16.23 -34.34 32.97
N VAL A 30 16.47 -34.63 31.69
CA VAL A 30 16.70 -33.61 30.68
C VAL A 30 15.37 -32.88 30.52
N ALA A 31 15.30 -31.65 31.03
CA ALA A 31 14.18 -30.77 30.76
C ALA A 31 13.94 -30.73 29.24
N PRO A 32 12.69 -30.75 28.77
CA PRO A 32 12.41 -30.62 27.34
C PRO A 32 13.09 -29.34 26.82
N PRO A 33 13.65 -29.36 25.60
CA PRO A 33 14.26 -28.17 25.03
C PRO A 33 13.23 -27.02 25.06
N PRO A 34 13.65 -25.78 25.35
CA PRO A 34 12.75 -24.65 25.29
C PRO A 34 12.08 -24.64 23.91
N PRO A 35 10.78 -24.27 23.82
CA PRO A 35 10.12 -24.18 22.54
C PRO A 35 10.94 -23.28 21.61
N PRO A 36 11.02 -23.58 20.30
CA PRO A 36 11.77 -22.74 19.37
C PRO A 36 11.31 -21.30 19.54
N SER A 37 12.25 -20.41 19.86
CA SER A 37 11.98 -18.98 19.90
C SER A 37 11.52 -18.59 18.51
N PHE A 38 10.22 -18.31 18.37
CA PHE A 38 9.71 -17.77 17.12
C PHE A 38 10.26 -16.34 17.01
N GLU A 39 11.18 -16.12 16.08
CA GLU A 39 11.82 -14.84 15.83
C GLU A 39 11.24 -14.20 14.57
N CYS A 40 10.99 -12.89 14.62
CA CYS A 40 10.61 -12.14 13.43
C CYS A 40 11.79 -12.10 12.45
N SER A 41 11.59 -12.61 11.24
CA SER A 41 12.67 -12.68 10.23
C SER A 41 13.15 -11.32 9.69
N ILE A 42 12.48 -10.22 10.07
CA ILE A 42 12.85 -8.85 9.66
C ILE A 42 13.79 -8.21 10.68
N CYS A 43 13.39 -8.18 11.96
CA CYS A 43 14.22 -7.59 13.03
C CYS A 43 15.09 -8.59 13.77
N MET A 44 14.96 -9.89 13.49
CA MET A 44 15.69 -10.98 14.15
C MET A 44 15.55 -10.97 15.68
N CYS A 45 14.38 -10.55 16.18
CA CYS A 45 14.03 -10.51 17.59
C CYS A 45 12.70 -11.24 17.84
N PRO A 46 12.40 -11.64 19.10
CA PRO A 46 11.05 -12.08 19.46
C PRO A 46 10.01 -11.04 19.03
N PRO A 47 8.91 -11.44 18.37
CA PRO A 47 7.98 -10.50 17.78
C PRO A 47 7.22 -9.70 18.84
N ILE A 48 7.15 -8.40 18.63
CA ILE A 48 6.33 -7.47 19.41
C ILE A 48 5.05 -7.22 18.61
N ALA A 49 3.89 -7.42 19.25
CA ALA A 49 2.57 -7.40 18.59
C ALA A 49 2.59 -8.29 17.33
N PRO A 50 2.75 -9.61 17.49
CA PRO A 50 2.89 -10.52 16.36
C PRO A 50 1.65 -10.48 15.47
N CYS A 51 1.88 -10.52 14.16
CA CYS A 51 0.83 -10.64 13.16
C CYS A 51 1.03 -11.91 12.34
N LEU A 52 -0.06 -12.46 11.80
CA LEU A 52 -0.07 -13.67 10.99
C LEU A 52 -0.61 -13.35 9.59
N THR A 53 0.24 -13.59 8.60
CA THR A 53 -0.12 -13.44 7.18
C THR A 53 -0.96 -14.63 6.69
N PRO A 54 -1.72 -14.50 5.59
CA PRO A 54 -2.45 -15.63 4.99
C PRO A 54 -1.56 -16.80 4.54
N CYS A 55 -0.26 -16.56 4.36
CA CYS A 55 0.72 -17.62 4.09
C CYS A 55 1.30 -18.27 5.36
N SER A 56 0.71 -17.97 6.52
CA SER A 56 1.06 -18.49 7.85
C SER A 56 2.44 -18.08 8.37
N HIS A 57 3.07 -17.08 7.76
CA HIS A 57 4.28 -16.47 8.30
C HIS A 57 3.93 -15.35 9.27
N SER A 58 4.70 -15.23 10.35
CA SER A 58 4.49 -14.23 11.40
C SER A 58 5.66 -13.26 11.54
N PHE A 59 5.32 -12.02 11.89
CA PHE A 59 6.25 -10.89 11.97
C PHE A 59 5.80 -9.94 13.10
N CYS A 60 6.67 -9.03 13.55
CA CYS A 60 6.18 -7.85 14.27
C CYS A 60 5.24 -7.06 13.35
N THR A 61 4.13 -6.57 13.88
CA THR A 61 3.20 -5.71 13.14
C THR A 61 3.92 -4.51 12.50
N SER A 62 4.80 -3.85 13.25
CA SER A 62 5.58 -2.71 12.75
C SER A 62 6.56 -3.10 11.65
N CYS A 63 7.26 -4.23 11.78
CA CYS A 63 8.20 -4.70 10.78
C CYS A 63 7.50 -5.03 9.45
N LEU A 64 6.38 -5.74 9.49
CA LEU A 64 5.64 -6.06 8.26
C LEU A 64 5.00 -4.82 7.64
N THR A 65 4.36 -3.97 8.45
CA THR A 65 3.75 -2.71 7.97
C THR A 65 4.79 -1.83 7.29
N THR A 66 5.99 -1.77 7.84
CA THR A 66 7.12 -1.03 7.29
C THR A 66 7.58 -1.68 5.97
N ALA A 67 7.79 -3.00 5.95
CA ALA A 67 8.20 -3.73 4.75
C ALA A 67 7.20 -3.60 3.57
N LEU A 68 5.89 -3.50 3.86
CA LEU A 68 4.83 -3.32 2.86
C LEU A 68 4.43 -1.85 2.64
N GLY A 69 4.96 -0.92 3.44
CA GLY A 69 4.51 0.47 3.49
C GLY A 69 5.40 1.45 2.72
N PHE A 70 6.63 1.05 2.38
CA PHE A 70 7.59 1.93 1.71
C PHE A 70 7.28 2.19 0.24
N ARG A 71 6.59 1.29 -0.45
CA ARG A 71 6.32 1.43 -1.89
C ARG A 71 4.85 1.19 -2.19
N PRO A 72 4.25 1.95 -3.13
CA PRO A 72 2.95 1.57 -3.68
C PRO A 72 3.05 0.18 -4.35
N PRO A 73 1.97 -0.64 -4.37
CA PRO A 73 0.72 -0.43 -3.65
C PRO A 73 0.95 -0.52 -2.14
N LYS A 74 0.58 0.55 -1.43
CA LYS A 74 0.77 0.57 0.03
C LYS A 74 -0.02 -0.58 0.62
N HIS A 75 0.53 -1.21 1.65
CA HIS A 75 -0.13 -2.28 2.41
C HIS A 75 -0.20 -3.63 1.70
N THR A 76 0.33 -3.79 0.49
CA THR A 76 0.37 -5.07 -0.23
C THR A 76 1.76 -5.31 -0.81
N GLY A 77 2.24 -6.56 -0.79
CA GLY A 77 3.54 -6.89 -1.35
C GLY A 77 3.97 -8.33 -1.10
N PRO A 78 5.19 -8.71 -1.52
CA PRO A 78 5.68 -10.07 -1.31
C PRO A 78 6.01 -10.33 0.16
N CYS A 79 5.60 -11.49 0.67
CA CYS A 79 6.00 -11.97 1.98
C CYS A 79 7.54 -12.05 2.09
N PRO A 80 8.18 -11.49 3.13
CA PRO A 80 9.63 -11.53 3.29
C PRO A 80 10.23 -12.95 3.37
N ILE A 81 9.42 -13.96 3.69
CA ILE A 81 9.87 -15.35 3.81
C ILE A 81 9.59 -16.14 2.53
N CYS A 82 8.32 -16.22 2.09
CA CYS A 82 7.93 -17.10 0.98
C CYS A 82 7.63 -16.38 -0.33
N ARG A 83 7.75 -15.04 -0.37
CA ARG A 83 7.44 -14.19 -1.52
C ARG A 83 6.00 -14.22 -2.03
N ARG A 84 5.11 -15.07 -1.49
CA ARG A 84 3.67 -15.02 -1.77
C ARG A 84 3.14 -13.62 -1.46
N ARG A 85 2.28 -13.08 -2.33
CA ARG A 85 1.61 -11.78 -2.12
C ARG A 85 0.82 -11.84 -0.81
N VAL A 86 1.05 -10.85 0.04
CA VAL A 86 0.36 -10.63 1.32
C VAL A 86 -0.10 -9.19 1.37
N SER A 87 -1.15 -8.95 2.15
CA SER A 87 -1.73 -7.62 2.35
C SER A 87 -2.03 -7.39 3.83
N LEU A 88 -1.97 -6.14 4.29
CA LEU A 88 -2.35 -5.76 5.65
C LEU A 88 -3.87 -5.84 5.88
N PHE A 89 -4.69 -5.89 4.82
CA PHE A 89 -6.15 -6.07 4.94
C PHE A 89 -6.52 -7.53 5.22
N SER A 90 -5.68 -8.49 4.80
CA SER A 90 -5.85 -9.93 5.07
C SER A 90 -4.87 -10.50 6.10
N THR A 91 -3.90 -9.71 6.58
CA THR A 91 -3.03 -10.07 7.71
C THR A 91 -3.71 -9.72 9.02
N VAL A 92 -3.70 -10.65 9.98
CA VAL A 92 -4.35 -10.48 11.28
C VAL A 92 -3.34 -10.29 12.40
N ASP A 93 -3.69 -9.49 13.40
CA ASP A 93 -2.98 -9.45 14.68
C ASP A 93 -3.24 -10.75 15.46
N CYS A 94 -2.19 -11.37 16.01
CA CYS A 94 -2.30 -12.69 16.63
C CYS A 94 -3.07 -12.68 17.97
N GLU A 95 -3.15 -11.54 18.65
CA GLU A 95 -3.84 -11.43 19.94
C GLU A 95 -5.34 -11.17 19.74
N THR A 96 -5.66 -10.23 18.86
CA THR A 96 -7.04 -9.77 18.62
C THR A 96 -7.73 -10.52 17.48
N SER A 97 -6.99 -11.21 16.62
CA SER A 97 -7.46 -11.81 15.37
C SER A 97 -8.12 -10.79 14.41
N LEU A 98 -7.87 -9.49 14.61
CA LEU A 98 -8.40 -8.44 13.75
C LEU A 98 -7.41 -8.13 12.62
N PRO A 99 -7.91 -7.74 11.42
CA PRO A 99 -7.04 -7.26 10.34
C PRO A 99 -6.17 -6.08 10.79
N LEU A 100 -4.91 -6.05 10.33
CA LEU A 100 -3.99 -4.95 10.62
C LEU A 100 -4.42 -3.63 9.98
N LYS A 101 -5.16 -3.69 8.88
CA LYS A 101 -5.77 -2.53 8.25
C LYS A 101 -7.22 -2.82 7.85
N VAL A 102 -8.07 -1.82 8.00
CA VAL A 102 -9.47 -1.86 7.53
C VAL A 102 -9.57 -1.01 6.26
N PRO A 103 -10.15 -1.54 5.16
CA PRO A 103 -10.44 -0.77 3.96
C PRO A 103 -11.33 0.44 4.26
N SER A 104 -11.12 1.55 3.56
CA SER A 104 -11.97 2.74 3.67
C SER A 104 -13.40 2.50 3.17
N VAL A 105 -13.58 1.54 2.26
CA VAL A 105 -14.88 1.05 1.81
C VAL A 105 -14.91 -0.48 1.88
N LYS A 106 -16.08 -1.05 2.15
CA LYS A 106 -16.24 -2.50 2.36
C LYS A 106 -16.94 -3.21 1.19
N THR A 107 -17.33 -2.47 0.16
CA THR A 107 -18.08 -2.95 -0.99
C THR A 107 -17.84 -2.03 -2.19
N ILE A 108 -18.12 -2.55 -3.38
CA ILE A 108 -18.16 -1.76 -4.62
C ILE A 108 -19.38 -0.86 -4.69
N PHE A 109 -20.44 -1.14 -3.93
CA PHE A 109 -21.66 -0.35 -4.01
C PHE A 109 -21.47 1.06 -3.43
N GLY A 110 -22.05 2.05 -4.11
CA GLY A 110 -21.80 3.49 -3.91
C GLY A 110 -20.49 3.98 -4.50
N GLN A 111 -19.72 3.13 -5.20
CA GLN A 111 -18.42 3.49 -5.78
C GLN A 111 -18.48 3.64 -7.30
N ARG A 112 -17.49 4.34 -7.84
CA ARG A 112 -17.29 4.55 -9.27
C ARG A 112 -15.85 4.21 -9.64
N TYR A 113 -15.65 3.55 -10.77
CA TYR A 113 -14.32 3.18 -11.28
C TYR A 113 -14.11 3.83 -12.62
N LEU A 114 -13.03 4.60 -12.74
CA LEU A 114 -12.74 5.42 -13.90
C LEU A 114 -11.70 4.73 -14.78
N GLN A 115 -11.97 4.65 -16.07
CA GLN A 115 -10.98 4.16 -17.02
C GLN A 115 -9.87 5.20 -17.16
N LEU A 116 -8.63 4.81 -16.85
CA LEU A 116 -7.49 5.73 -16.85
C LEU A 116 -7.76 7.03 -16.06
N GLY A 117 -8.57 6.97 -15.00
CA GLY A 117 -8.90 8.13 -14.15
C GLY A 117 -9.86 9.15 -14.77
N ARG A 118 -10.46 8.87 -15.93
CA ARG A 118 -11.34 9.80 -16.66
C ARG A 118 -12.82 9.49 -16.41
N GLU A 119 -13.57 10.48 -15.92
CA GLU A 119 -15.01 10.36 -15.71
C GLU A 119 -15.78 10.40 -17.03
N GLY A 120 -16.79 9.54 -17.19
CA GLY A 120 -17.66 9.49 -18.37
C GLY A 120 -17.04 8.90 -19.63
N VAL A 121 -15.79 8.44 -19.60
CA VAL A 121 -15.15 7.62 -20.65
C VAL A 121 -15.26 6.16 -20.24
N ALA A 122 -16.43 5.55 -20.48
CA ALA A 122 -16.76 4.19 -20.04
C ALA A 122 -16.58 3.94 -18.52
N ALA A 123 -16.86 4.94 -17.68
CA ALA A 123 -16.73 4.80 -16.23
C ALA A 123 -17.76 3.80 -15.68
N TYR A 124 -17.35 2.89 -14.79
CA TYR A 124 -18.26 1.94 -14.15
C TYR A 124 -18.83 2.53 -12.88
N HIS A 125 -20.15 2.51 -12.76
CA HIS A 125 -20.90 2.98 -11.61
C HIS A 125 -21.60 1.80 -10.94
N PHE A 126 -21.44 1.69 -9.63
CA PHE A 126 -22.08 0.70 -8.81
C PHE A 126 -22.97 1.38 -7.77
N ASP A 127 -23.91 2.23 -8.19
CA ASP A 127 -24.69 3.06 -7.26
C ASP A 127 -25.48 2.21 -6.25
N SER A 128 -26.01 1.05 -6.67
CA SER A 128 -26.61 0.04 -5.79
C SER A 128 -26.60 -1.35 -6.44
N PRO A 129 -26.92 -2.45 -5.71
CA PRO A 129 -27.04 -3.79 -6.32
C PRO A 129 -28.01 -3.87 -7.51
N SER A 130 -29.01 -2.99 -7.56
CA SER A 130 -30.00 -2.91 -8.64
C SER A 130 -29.75 -1.77 -9.63
N ASP A 131 -28.71 -0.97 -9.42
CA ASP A 131 -28.35 0.15 -10.30
C ASP A 131 -26.84 0.16 -10.51
N THR A 132 -26.42 -0.61 -11.51
CA THR A 132 -25.03 -0.69 -11.95
C THR A 132 -24.98 -0.43 -13.46
N TYR A 133 -24.06 0.40 -13.90
CA TYR A 133 -24.01 0.87 -15.28
C TYR A 133 -22.64 1.34 -15.71
N ILE A 134 -22.47 1.47 -17.02
CA ILE A 134 -21.37 2.17 -17.66
C ILE A 134 -21.86 3.57 -18.05
N SER A 135 -21.09 4.59 -17.67
CA SER A 135 -21.30 5.98 -18.04
C SER A 135 -20.44 6.35 -19.24
N TYR A 136 -21.10 6.81 -20.30
CA TYR A 136 -20.50 7.38 -21.51
C TYR A 136 -20.79 8.87 -21.62
N ALA A 137 -21.09 9.54 -20.50
CA ALA A 137 -21.45 10.96 -20.47
C ALA A 137 -20.39 11.88 -21.11
N ASN A 138 -19.13 11.45 -21.09
CA ASN A 138 -17.99 12.16 -21.68
C ASN A 138 -17.26 11.26 -22.72
N ALA A 139 -17.99 10.36 -23.39
CA ALA A 139 -17.39 9.53 -24.43
C ALA A 139 -16.81 10.41 -25.54
N PRO A 140 -15.61 10.08 -26.07
CA PRO A 140 -15.03 10.79 -27.18
C PRO A 140 -15.98 10.84 -28.40
N GLU A 141 -15.95 11.94 -29.16
CA GLU A 141 -16.88 12.13 -30.29
C GLU A 141 -16.69 11.04 -31.37
N GLU A 142 -15.47 10.53 -31.51
CA GLU A 142 -15.09 9.45 -32.41
C GLU A 142 -15.65 8.07 -32.01
N TRP A 143 -16.12 7.90 -30.77
CA TRP A 143 -16.76 6.64 -30.38
C TRP A 143 -18.17 6.61 -30.94
N LYS A 144 -18.38 5.75 -31.94
CA LYS A 144 -19.66 5.51 -32.59
C LYS A 144 -20.09 4.05 -32.48
N LEU A 145 -21.39 3.84 -32.34
CA LEU A 145 -22.04 2.56 -32.56
C LEU A 145 -22.03 2.23 -34.05
N ASP A 146 -22.36 1.00 -34.41
CA ASP A 146 -22.34 0.52 -35.80
C ASP A 146 -23.33 1.28 -36.71
N ASP A 147 -24.37 1.87 -36.13
CA ASP A 147 -25.34 2.73 -36.82
C ASP A 147 -24.85 4.19 -37.01
N GLY A 148 -23.66 4.53 -36.53
CA GLY A 148 -23.05 5.85 -36.59
C GLY A 148 -23.48 6.81 -35.48
N SER A 149 -24.39 6.40 -34.58
CA SER A 149 -24.79 7.20 -33.42
C SER A 149 -23.73 7.16 -32.32
N SER A 150 -23.75 8.15 -31.42
CA SER A 150 -22.90 8.12 -30.22
C SER A 150 -23.46 7.12 -29.19
N PRO A 151 -22.59 6.49 -28.37
CA PRO A 151 -23.03 5.68 -27.25
C PRO A 151 -24.02 6.44 -26.34
N PRO A 152 -25.01 5.75 -25.74
CA PRO A 152 -25.93 6.37 -24.81
C PRO A 152 -25.17 6.82 -23.55
N VAL A 153 -25.57 7.96 -22.98
CA VAL A 153 -24.96 8.53 -21.75
C VAL A 153 -24.84 7.51 -20.61
N LYS A 154 -25.82 6.61 -20.46
CA LYS A 154 -25.86 5.55 -19.45
C LYS A 154 -26.28 4.23 -20.09
N LYS A 155 -25.51 3.17 -19.83
CA LYS A 155 -25.80 1.80 -20.25
C LYS A 155 -25.79 0.84 -19.06
N ASN A 156 -26.94 0.30 -18.69
CA ASN A 156 -27.06 -0.56 -17.51
C ASN A 156 -26.50 -1.95 -17.73
N PHE A 157 -25.90 -2.52 -16.69
CA PHE A 157 -25.67 -3.95 -16.63
C PHE A 157 -26.99 -4.69 -16.35
N VAL A 158 -27.11 -5.89 -16.90
CA VAL A 158 -28.13 -6.89 -16.59
C VAL A 158 -27.46 -8.15 -16.05
N ASP A 159 -28.26 -9.06 -15.48
CA ASP A 159 -27.79 -10.33 -14.91
C ASP A 159 -26.63 -10.18 -13.91
N THR A 160 -26.76 -9.16 -13.06
CA THR A 160 -25.69 -8.73 -12.17
C THR A 160 -25.58 -9.58 -10.92
N SER A 161 -24.35 -9.88 -10.50
CA SER A 161 -24.07 -10.49 -9.20
C SER A 161 -22.77 -9.95 -8.62
N PHE A 162 -22.69 -9.89 -7.29
CA PHE A 162 -21.47 -9.54 -6.58
C PHE A 162 -21.23 -10.54 -5.45
N ASP A 163 -20.06 -11.17 -5.46
CA ASP A 163 -19.59 -12.05 -4.41
C ASP A 163 -18.56 -11.28 -3.54
N PRO A 164 -18.87 -10.96 -2.28
CA PRO A 164 -17.96 -10.21 -1.40
C PRO A 164 -16.75 -11.01 -0.96
N ASP A 165 -16.81 -12.34 -0.91
CA ASP A 165 -15.70 -13.18 -0.44
C ASP A 165 -14.59 -13.24 -1.48
N THR A 166 -14.97 -13.37 -2.75
CA THR A 166 -14.05 -13.33 -3.90
C THR A 166 -13.88 -11.94 -4.49
N ARG A 167 -14.60 -10.93 -3.97
CA ARG A 167 -14.66 -9.54 -4.49
C ARG A 167 -14.90 -9.52 -6.01
N THR A 168 -15.80 -10.37 -6.48
CA THR A 168 -16.05 -10.57 -7.91
C THR A 168 -17.43 -10.05 -8.28
N PHE A 169 -17.47 -9.07 -9.19
CA PHE A 169 -18.69 -8.67 -9.87
C PHE A 169 -18.80 -9.39 -11.22
N LYS A 170 -20.02 -9.80 -11.57
CA LYS A 170 -20.39 -10.26 -12.90
C LYS A 170 -21.61 -9.49 -13.39
N GLY A 171 -21.64 -9.18 -14.68
CA GLY A 171 -22.78 -8.54 -15.31
C GLY A 171 -22.63 -8.48 -16.82
N THR A 172 -23.73 -8.18 -17.50
CA THR A 172 -23.81 -8.19 -18.96
C THR A 172 -24.31 -6.84 -19.48
N ILE A 173 -23.73 -6.35 -20.58
CA ILE A 173 -24.24 -5.21 -21.34
C ILE A 173 -24.83 -5.73 -22.65
N LEU A 174 -26.08 -5.36 -22.95
CA LEU A 174 -26.77 -5.73 -24.19
C LEU A 174 -26.73 -4.58 -25.20
N TRP A 175 -26.19 -4.82 -26.39
CA TRP A 175 -26.08 -3.88 -27.51
C TRP A 175 -26.96 -4.27 -28.71
N GLU A 176 -28.04 -5.02 -28.49
CA GLU A 176 -28.84 -5.65 -29.56
C GLU A 176 -29.41 -4.66 -30.59
N ASP A 177 -29.94 -3.52 -30.15
CA ASP A 177 -30.57 -2.53 -31.05
C ASP A 177 -29.54 -1.69 -31.84
N SER A 178 -28.37 -1.45 -31.24
CA SER A 178 -27.28 -0.66 -31.81
C SER A 178 -25.95 -1.30 -31.39
N PRO A 179 -25.44 -2.28 -32.16
CA PRO A 179 -24.20 -2.98 -31.84
C PRO A 179 -23.02 -2.02 -31.69
N PHE A 180 -22.06 -2.39 -30.85
CA PHE A 180 -20.83 -1.63 -30.64
C PHE A 180 -19.67 -2.42 -31.22
N ALA A 181 -19.11 -1.95 -32.33
CA ALA A 181 -18.01 -2.61 -33.03
C ALA A 181 -18.35 -4.07 -33.39
N GLY A 182 -19.56 -4.31 -33.89
CA GLY A 182 -20.10 -5.63 -34.24
C GLY A 182 -20.57 -6.48 -33.05
N ALA A 183 -20.30 -6.07 -31.81
CA ALA A 183 -20.70 -6.80 -30.63
C ALA A 183 -22.13 -6.43 -30.21
N THR A 184 -22.98 -7.45 -30.03
CA THR A 184 -24.36 -7.31 -29.53
C THR A 184 -24.47 -7.56 -28.03
N LYS A 185 -23.42 -8.08 -27.39
CA LYS A 185 -23.39 -8.39 -25.96
C LYS A 185 -21.97 -8.35 -25.44
N TRP A 186 -21.77 -7.72 -24.28
CA TRP A 186 -20.52 -7.80 -23.52
C TRP A 186 -20.77 -8.47 -22.16
N GLU A 187 -19.95 -9.44 -21.81
CA GLU A 187 -20.02 -10.18 -20.54
C GLU A 187 -18.79 -9.85 -19.69
N TYR A 188 -19.02 -9.36 -18.48
CA TYR A 188 -17.97 -8.91 -17.59
C TYR A 188 -17.80 -9.86 -16.40
N THR A 189 -16.55 -10.08 -16.03
CA THR A 189 -16.12 -10.55 -14.72
C THR A 189 -15.07 -9.56 -14.22
N MET A 190 -15.33 -8.88 -13.10
CA MET A 190 -14.42 -7.88 -12.53
C MET A 190 -14.03 -8.33 -11.12
N ILE A 191 -12.73 -8.42 -10.85
CA ILE A 191 -12.17 -8.79 -9.54
C ILE A 191 -11.56 -7.54 -8.93
N PHE A 192 -12.03 -7.16 -7.74
CA PHE A 192 -11.58 -5.97 -7.03
C PHE A 192 -10.49 -6.31 -6.01
N SER A 193 -9.54 -5.38 -5.89
CA SER A 193 -8.53 -5.37 -4.81
C SER A 193 -9.17 -5.43 -3.42
N GLU A 194 -8.42 -5.91 -2.41
CA GLU A 194 -8.91 -6.06 -1.03
C GLU A 194 -9.44 -4.75 -0.41
N ASP A 195 -8.89 -3.61 -0.83
CA ASP A 195 -9.33 -2.28 -0.41
C ASP A 195 -10.30 -1.60 -1.38
N TYR A 196 -10.72 -2.32 -2.43
CA TYR A 196 -11.59 -1.88 -3.51
C TYR A 196 -11.06 -0.65 -4.28
N SER A 197 -9.77 -0.34 -4.22
CA SER A 197 -9.18 0.82 -4.88
C SER A 197 -9.05 0.64 -6.39
N ILE A 198 -8.84 -0.60 -6.86
CA ILE A 198 -8.66 -0.95 -8.26
C ILE A 198 -9.44 -2.21 -8.66
N ILE A 199 -9.71 -2.35 -9.95
CA ILE A 199 -10.07 -3.63 -10.58
C ILE A 199 -8.77 -4.33 -10.94
N GLU A 200 -8.37 -5.32 -10.14
CA GLU A 200 -7.07 -5.99 -10.24
C GLU A 200 -7.10 -7.27 -11.10
N GLY A 201 -8.27 -7.67 -11.59
CA GLY A 201 -8.39 -8.90 -12.38
C GLY A 201 -9.75 -9.09 -13.02
N GLY A 202 -9.87 -10.18 -13.79
CA GLY A 202 -11.08 -10.55 -14.52
C GLY A 202 -10.98 -10.25 -16.02
N SER A 203 -12.12 -10.27 -16.71
CA SER A 203 -12.16 -10.02 -18.15
C SER A 203 -13.49 -9.48 -18.64
N MET A 204 -13.47 -8.89 -19.82
CA MET A 204 -14.63 -8.58 -20.64
C MET A 204 -14.60 -9.47 -21.90
N TYR A 205 -15.76 -10.03 -22.25
CA TYR A 205 -15.96 -10.84 -23.45
C TYR A 205 -17.06 -10.25 -24.32
N ASP A 206 -16.73 -9.92 -25.56
CA ASP A 206 -17.64 -9.26 -26.53
C ASP A 206 -18.08 -10.19 -27.68
N GLY A 207 -17.74 -11.48 -27.60
CA GLY A 207 -17.96 -12.45 -28.67
C GLY A 207 -16.75 -12.65 -29.60
N SER A 208 -15.70 -11.82 -29.49
CA SER A 208 -14.47 -12.00 -30.26
C SER A 208 -13.64 -13.20 -29.77
N PRO A 209 -12.64 -13.67 -30.54
CA PRO A 209 -11.83 -14.84 -30.13
C PRO A 209 -11.03 -14.62 -28.84
N ASN A 210 -10.71 -13.37 -28.51
CA ASN A 210 -9.89 -13.00 -27.36
C ASN A 210 -10.73 -12.23 -26.34
N ARG A 211 -10.39 -12.35 -25.06
CA ARG A 211 -11.00 -11.54 -24.01
C ARG A 211 -10.11 -10.32 -23.76
N SER A 212 -10.73 -9.19 -23.40
CA SER A 212 -10.00 -8.08 -22.83
C SER A 212 -9.81 -8.32 -21.34
N GLU A 213 -8.56 -8.35 -20.88
CA GLU A 213 -8.22 -8.68 -19.49
C GLU A 213 -8.06 -7.42 -18.63
N PHE A 214 -8.50 -7.51 -17.38
CA PHE A 214 -8.13 -6.54 -16.35
C PHE A 214 -6.88 -7.05 -15.62
N PRO A 215 -5.93 -6.18 -15.26
CA PRO A 215 -5.84 -4.76 -15.61
C PRO A 215 -5.20 -4.50 -16.99
N LYS A 216 -4.64 -5.52 -17.63
CA LYS A 216 -3.74 -5.41 -18.78
C LYS A 216 -4.30 -4.62 -19.97
N ASP A 217 -5.51 -4.94 -20.40
CA ASP A 217 -6.19 -4.26 -21.51
C ASP A 217 -7.15 -3.16 -21.00
N LEU A 218 -7.65 -3.33 -19.77
CA LEU A 218 -8.67 -2.49 -19.16
C LEU A 218 -8.23 -1.98 -17.77
N CYS A 219 -7.69 -0.76 -17.70
CA CYS A 219 -7.19 -0.17 -16.45
C CYS A 219 -8.25 0.71 -15.77
N TYR A 220 -8.70 0.31 -14.58
CA TYR A 220 -9.74 0.99 -13.82
C TYR A 220 -9.39 1.12 -12.34
N TRP A 221 -9.57 2.33 -11.79
CA TRP A 221 -9.42 2.59 -10.37
C TRP A 221 -10.55 3.47 -9.84
N ARG A 222 -10.78 3.37 -8.53
CA ARG A 222 -11.89 4.00 -7.83
C ARG A 222 -11.73 5.51 -7.81
N SER A 223 -12.79 6.21 -8.19
CA SER A 223 -12.88 7.67 -8.04
C SER A 223 -12.94 8.06 -6.57
N VAL A 224 -12.14 9.06 -6.19
CA VAL A 224 -12.16 9.70 -4.86
C VAL A 224 -12.99 10.99 -4.83
N LEU A 225 -13.83 11.25 -5.85
CA LEU A 225 -14.56 12.51 -6.05
C LEU A 225 -16.02 12.48 -5.53
N PRO A 226 -16.60 13.65 -5.18
CA PRO A 226 -16.00 14.98 -5.22
C PRO A 226 -15.22 15.31 -3.94
N LEU A 227 -13.99 15.82 -4.12
CA LEU A 227 -13.24 16.41 -3.03
C LEU A 227 -13.89 17.73 -2.62
N THR A 228 -14.07 17.93 -1.32
CA THR A 228 -14.66 19.16 -0.77
C THR A 228 -13.62 20.03 -0.04
N GLY A 229 -12.37 19.57 0.01
CA GLY A 229 -11.26 20.26 0.66
C GLY A 229 -9.99 19.41 0.63
N VAL A 230 -8.95 19.90 1.31
CA VAL A 230 -7.63 19.26 1.32
C VAL A 230 -7.45 18.22 2.44
N THR A 231 -8.37 18.14 3.40
CA THR A 231 -8.25 17.18 4.51
C THR A 231 -8.28 15.74 4.02
N GLY A 232 -7.37 14.91 4.55
CA GLY A 232 -7.14 13.53 4.14
C GLY A 232 -6.36 13.38 2.82
N GLN A 233 -5.95 14.48 2.18
CA GLN A 233 -5.31 14.44 0.87
C GLN A 233 -3.79 14.51 0.95
N VAL A 234 -3.15 13.94 -0.07
CA VAL A 234 -1.70 14.00 -0.27
C VAL A 234 -1.44 14.61 -1.64
N TYR A 235 -0.54 15.58 -1.72
CA TYR A 235 -0.14 16.22 -2.97
C TYR A 235 1.32 15.91 -3.23
N VAL A 236 1.62 15.42 -4.44
CA VAL A 236 2.92 14.89 -4.81
C VAL A 236 3.53 15.65 -5.97
N GLN A 237 4.85 15.69 -5.98
CA GLN A 237 5.64 16.04 -7.15
C GLN A 237 6.01 14.75 -7.90
N SER A 238 5.93 14.79 -9.23
CA SER A 238 6.32 13.66 -10.09
C SER A 238 5.64 12.32 -9.76
N GLY A 239 4.45 12.35 -9.14
CA GLY A 239 3.72 11.16 -8.74
C GLY A 239 4.29 10.40 -7.54
N VAL A 240 5.30 10.93 -6.83
CA VAL A 240 6.00 10.21 -5.76
C VAL A 240 5.66 10.76 -4.39
N VAL A 241 5.06 9.92 -3.54
CA VAL A 241 4.89 10.22 -2.11
C VAL A 241 6.23 10.17 -1.40
N GLY A 242 6.52 11.13 -0.54
CA GLY A 242 7.80 11.23 0.18
C GLY A 242 8.89 12.00 -0.56
N LEU A 243 8.64 12.43 -1.80
CA LEU A 243 9.54 13.33 -2.54
C LEU A 243 9.07 14.79 -2.38
N ALA A 244 9.25 15.36 -1.19
CA ALA A 244 8.70 16.66 -0.80
C ALA A 244 7.17 16.77 -0.98
N SER A 245 6.45 15.67 -0.77
CA SER A 245 4.99 15.61 -0.87
C SER A 245 4.32 16.30 0.33
N TYR A 246 3.19 16.99 0.11
CA TYR A 246 2.39 17.61 1.17
C TYR A 246 1.30 16.67 1.65
N HIS A 247 1.16 16.53 2.97
CA HIS A 247 0.19 15.67 3.63
C HIS A 247 -0.74 16.50 4.49
N PHE A 248 -2.04 16.37 4.24
CA PHE A 248 -3.11 17.08 4.96
C PHE A 248 -4.03 16.08 5.67
N GLU A 249 -3.47 15.02 6.29
CA GLU A 249 -4.22 13.97 7.01
C GLU A 249 -5.28 14.57 7.95
N ASP A 250 -4.85 15.52 8.78
CA ASP A 250 -5.68 16.45 9.51
C ASP A 250 -5.14 17.87 9.36
N MET A 251 -6.00 18.88 9.51
CA MET A 251 -5.60 20.29 9.39
C MET A 251 -4.84 20.82 10.60
N GLY A 252 -4.76 20.05 11.70
CA GLY A 252 -4.05 20.45 12.91
C GLY A 252 -2.53 20.23 12.81
N ARG A 253 -2.09 19.22 12.05
CA ARG A 253 -0.67 18.88 11.86
C ARG A 253 -0.33 18.46 10.42
N PRO A 254 -0.57 19.32 9.41
CA PRO A 254 -0.07 19.04 8.08
C PRO A 254 1.45 19.05 8.05
N TYR A 255 2.04 18.31 7.10
CA TYR A 255 3.49 18.17 6.99
C TYR A 255 3.96 17.96 5.55
N VAL A 256 5.25 18.21 5.34
CA VAL A 256 6.00 17.81 4.15
C VAL A 256 6.71 16.49 4.45
N SER A 257 6.53 15.47 3.61
CA SER A 257 7.27 14.21 3.70
C SER A 257 8.47 14.20 2.76
N TYR A 258 9.61 13.78 3.30
CA TYR A 258 10.89 13.55 2.63
C TYR A 258 11.33 12.08 2.77
N GLU A 259 10.40 11.17 3.07
CA GLU A 259 10.68 9.74 3.28
C GLU A 259 11.33 9.06 2.06
N GLU A 260 11.05 9.57 0.85
CA GLU A 260 11.61 9.09 -0.42
C GLU A 260 12.52 10.16 -1.07
N ALA A 261 13.07 11.07 -0.27
CA ALA A 261 14.03 12.04 -0.77
C ALA A 261 15.32 11.34 -1.24
N PRO A 262 15.90 11.74 -2.38
CA PRO A 262 17.16 11.16 -2.86
C PRO A 262 18.28 11.31 -1.81
N GLU A 263 19.21 10.36 -1.76
CA GLU A 263 20.32 10.38 -0.78
C GLU A 263 21.19 11.65 -0.86
N GLY A 264 21.23 12.28 -2.04
CA GLY A 264 21.92 13.55 -2.26
C GLY A 264 21.24 14.76 -1.62
N TRP A 265 19.97 14.67 -1.22
CA TRP A 265 19.25 15.75 -0.54
C TRP A 265 19.62 15.76 0.95
N ARG A 266 20.46 16.71 1.31
CA ARG A 266 21.00 16.84 2.67
C ARG A 266 20.82 18.27 3.17
N MET A 267 20.72 18.39 4.48
CA MET A 267 20.84 19.67 5.17
C MET A 267 22.24 20.24 4.93
N ASP A 268 22.42 21.55 5.11
CA ASP A 268 23.71 22.20 4.85
C ASP A 268 24.84 21.72 5.78
N ASP A 269 24.50 21.12 6.92
CA ASP A 269 25.45 20.47 7.84
C ASP A 269 25.82 19.03 7.43
N GLY A 270 25.36 18.57 6.28
CA GLY A 270 25.59 17.24 5.72
C GLY A 270 24.67 16.15 6.28
N THR A 271 23.83 16.45 7.28
CA THR A 271 22.87 15.48 7.82
C THR A 271 21.73 15.19 6.84
N ALA A 272 21.13 14.01 6.96
CA ALA A 272 19.97 13.65 6.16
C ALA A 272 18.78 14.56 6.47
N LEU A 273 17.88 14.72 5.50
CA LEU A 273 16.61 15.39 5.71
C LEU A 273 15.79 14.67 6.80
N PRO A 274 15.01 15.43 7.61
CA PRO A 274 14.02 14.80 8.46
C PRO A 274 12.96 14.12 7.58
N LEU A 275 12.55 12.90 7.94
CA LEU A 275 11.53 12.16 7.20
C LEU A 275 10.22 12.95 7.05
N LYS A 276 9.83 13.70 8.09
CA LYS A 276 8.65 14.56 8.10
C LYS A 276 9.00 15.93 8.66
N LYS A 277 8.47 16.98 8.02
CA LYS A 277 8.61 18.36 8.47
C LYS A 277 7.23 19.01 8.58
N PHE A 278 6.79 19.26 9.80
CA PHE A 278 5.47 19.82 10.07
C PHE A 278 5.42 21.31 9.74
N PHE A 279 4.25 21.77 9.29
CA PHE A 279 3.99 23.20 9.17
C PHE A 279 3.68 23.80 10.54
N ASP A 280 4.32 24.91 10.83
CA ASP A 280 3.98 25.80 11.92
C ASP A 280 2.88 26.77 11.47
N GLU A 281 1.94 27.03 12.37
CA GLU A 281 0.78 27.93 12.18
C GLU A 281 -0.05 27.60 10.91
N PRO A 282 -0.46 26.34 10.70
CA PRO A 282 -1.26 25.97 9.54
C PRO A 282 -2.62 26.67 9.58
N ARG A 283 -3.05 27.21 8.44
CA ARG A 283 -4.39 27.79 8.25
C ARG A 283 -4.97 27.33 6.92
N TRP A 284 -6.28 27.08 6.92
CA TRP A 284 -7.05 26.77 5.73
C TRP A 284 -8.18 27.77 5.57
N ASP A 285 -8.27 28.36 4.39
CA ASP A 285 -9.40 29.18 3.96
C ASP A 285 -10.15 28.43 2.86
N GLN A 286 -11.34 27.93 3.19
CA GLN A 286 -12.19 27.21 2.25
C GLN A 286 -12.69 28.10 1.10
N SER A 287 -12.93 29.39 1.36
CA SER A 287 -13.53 30.30 0.37
C SER A 287 -12.56 30.64 -0.75
N THR A 288 -11.27 30.72 -0.44
CA THR A 288 -10.20 30.96 -1.39
C THR A 288 -9.42 29.69 -1.75
N ARG A 289 -9.81 28.53 -1.21
CA ARG A 289 -9.10 27.24 -1.33
C ARG A 289 -7.60 27.40 -1.05
N THR A 290 -7.28 28.14 0.01
CA THR A 290 -5.90 28.53 0.29
C THR A 290 -5.41 27.90 1.58
N PHE A 291 -4.29 27.21 1.50
CA PHE A 291 -3.52 26.80 2.67
C PHE A 291 -2.36 27.78 2.89
N THR A 292 -2.15 28.19 4.14
CA THR A 292 -0.94 28.90 4.55
C THR A 292 -0.28 28.20 5.72
N GLY A 293 1.05 28.19 5.74
CA GLY A 293 1.83 27.66 6.85
C GLY A 293 3.30 27.96 6.64
N CYS A 294 4.14 27.66 7.64
CA CYS A 294 5.58 27.82 7.47
C CYS A 294 6.35 26.60 7.95
N VAL A 295 7.48 26.33 7.31
CA VAL A 295 8.43 25.30 7.71
C VAL A 295 9.65 26.02 8.27
N ASN A 296 9.97 25.79 9.55
CA ASN A 296 11.18 26.32 10.18
C ASN A 296 12.30 25.28 10.18
N TRP A 297 13.42 25.55 9.51
CA TRP A 297 14.60 24.68 9.44
C TRP A 297 15.61 24.89 10.58
N ASP A 298 15.49 26.03 11.28
CA ASP A 298 16.33 26.42 12.43
C ASP A 298 16.46 25.31 13.49
N PRO A 299 17.65 25.14 14.11
CA PRO A 299 18.89 25.92 13.95
C PRO A 299 19.74 25.52 12.74
N LYS A 300 19.29 24.52 11.97
CA LYS A 300 19.94 24.11 10.73
C LYS A 300 19.41 24.93 9.56
N THR A 301 19.99 24.71 8.39
CA THR A 301 19.53 25.32 7.13
C THR A 301 19.42 24.27 6.03
N MET A 302 18.51 24.53 5.11
CA MET A 302 18.33 23.76 3.89
C MET A 302 18.63 24.68 2.71
N SER A 303 19.72 24.45 1.99
CA SER A 303 20.14 25.30 0.86
C SER A 303 20.34 26.78 1.25
N GLY A 304 20.81 27.02 2.47
CA GLY A 304 21.01 28.35 3.08
C GLY A 304 19.76 28.97 3.69
N ASP A 305 18.61 28.29 3.62
CA ASP A 305 17.35 28.80 4.13
C ASP A 305 17.06 28.27 5.54
N SER A 306 16.62 29.15 6.43
CA SER A 306 16.19 28.79 7.79
C SER A 306 14.68 28.69 7.94
N ARG A 307 13.92 29.24 6.97
CA ARG A 307 12.46 29.25 6.99
C ARG A 307 11.87 29.32 5.60
N TRP A 308 10.84 28.53 5.36
CA TRP A 308 10.00 28.60 4.19
C TRP A 308 8.57 28.99 4.59
N VAL A 309 7.95 29.93 3.89
CA VAL A 309 6.58 30.39 4.12
C VAL A 309 5.75 30.07 2.89
N TYR A 310 4.66 29.36 3.09
CA TYR A 310 3.81 28.82 2.05
C TYR A 310 2.47 29.53 2.00
N ASN A 311 2.05 29.80 0.77
CA ASN A 311 0.69 30.16 0.39
C ASN A 311 0.35 29.27 -0.81
N MET A 312 -0.50 28.27 -0.61
CA MET A 312 -0.86 27.28 -1.63
C MET A 312 -2.33 27.48 -2.01
N ILE A 313 -2.60 27.74 -3.28
CA ILE A 313 -3.95 27.88 -3.83
C ILE A 313 -4.28 26.62 -4.61
N PHE A 314 -5.36 25.95 -4.22
CA PHE A 314 -5.81 24.69 -4.82
C PHE A 314 -6.86 24.94 -5.91
N SER A 315 -6.84 24.09 -6.94
CA SER A 315 -7.86 24.07 -7.98
C SER A 315 -9.25 23.82 -7.42
N GLU A 316 -10.29 24.22 -8.16
CA GLU A 316 -11.68 24.03 -7.73
C GLU A 316 -12.05 22.58 -7.44
N ASP A 317 -11.44 21.63 -8.16
CA ASP A 317 -11.61 20.19 -7.99
C ASP A 317 -10.61 19.57 -6.99
N PHE A 318 -9.73 20.38 -6.39
CA PHE A 318 -8.66 19.98 -5.48
C PHE A 318 -7.68 18.95 -6.06
N LYS A 319 -7.59 18.83 -7.39
CA LYS A 319 -6.64 17.90 -8.02
C LYS A 319 -5.24 18.47 -8.14
N THR A 320 -5.06 19.79 -8.05
CA THR A 320 -3.75 20.42 -8.19
C THR A 320 -3.58 21.59 -7.24
N ILE A 321 -2.32 21.93 -6.96
CA ILE A 321 -1.95 23.23 -6.40
C ILE A 321 -1.67 24.15 -7.59
N GLU A 322 -2.69 24.92 -7.98
CA GLU A 322 -2.68 25.69 -9.23
C GLU A 322 -2.00 27.06 -9.09
N GLY A 323 -1.83 27.56 -7.86
CA GLY A 323 -1.25 28.87 -7.63
C GLY A 323 -0.76 29.11 -6.21
N GLY A 324 -0.33 30.35 -5.97
CA GLY A 324 0.33 30.76 -4.73
C GLY A 324 1.86 30.70 -4.84
N GLU A 325 2.53 30.76 -3.70
CA GLU A 325 3.98 30.92 -3.62
C GLU A 325 4.58 30.22 -2.39
N CYS A 326 5.85 29.83 -2.52
CA CYS A 326 6.73 29.43 -1.43
C CYS A 326 7.89 30.43 -1.34
N ARG A 327 7.98 31.17 -0.24
CA ARG A 327 9.04 32.15 0.01
C ARG A 327 10.08 31.59 0.96
N ALA A 328 11.34 31.69 0.56
CA ALA A 328 12.47 31.21 1.34
C ALA A 328 13.25 32.34 2.00
N TYR A 329 13.61 32.16 3.27
CA TYR A 329 14.27 33.16 4.09
C TYR A 329 15.55 32.63 4.72
N GLY A 330 16.60 33.46 4.74
CA GLY A 330 17.89 33.14 5.37
C GLY A 330 17.82 33.04 6.91
N PRO A 331 18.92 32.66 7.58
CA PRO A 331 18.98 32.58 9.04
C PRO A 331 18.86 33.96 9.72
N PRO A 332 18.47 33.99 11.01
CA PRO A 332 18.56 35.20 11.81
C PRO A 332 20.03 35.64 12.06
N PRO A 333 20.28 36.92 12.38
CA PRO A 333 19.31 38.03 12.44
C PRO A 333 18.99 38.59 11.05
N GLY A 334 17.73 39.01 10.84
CA GLY A 334 17.29 39.68 9.60
C GLY A 334 16.32 38.87 8.75
N ARG A 335 16.45 37.53 8.69
CA ARG A 335 15.60 36.64 7.86
C ARG A 335 15.30 37.26 6.49
N GLU A 336 16.34 37.65 5.75
CA GLU A 336 16.17 38.24 4.43
C GLU A 336 15.51 37.23 3.49
N GLN A 337 14.56 37.70 2.67
CA GLN A 337 13.94 36.86 1.64
C GLN A 337 14.97 36.60 0.54
N ARG A 338 15.28 35.32 0.33
CA ARG A 338 16.31 34.88 -0.62
C ARG A 338 15.70 34.45 -1.96
N ASN A 339 14.55 33.79 -1.91
CA ASN A 339 13.92 33.23 -3.09
C ASN A 339 12.38 33.21 -2.97
N THR A 340 11.70 33.11 -4.11
CA THR A 340 10.27 32.88 -4.21
C THR A 340 10.00 31.92 -5.36
N LEU A 341 9.35 30.81 -5.07
CA LEU A 341 8.93 29.81 -6.04
C LEU A 341 7.41 29.86 -6.18
N MET A 342 6.91 29.89 -7.40
CA MET A 342 5.48 29.97 -7.70
C MET A 342 4.89 28.58 -7.93
N PHE A 343 3.78 28.28 -7.26
CA PHE A 343 3.00 27.08 -7.56
C PHE A 343 2.33 27.18 -8.94
N GLY A 344 2.15 26.04 -9.61
CA GLY A 344 1.66 25.96 -10.99
C GLY A 344 2.72 26.27 -12.06
N THR A 345 3.78 27.00 -11.71
CA THR A 345 4.88 27.34 -12.63
C THR A 345 6.18 26.64 -12.24
N ASP A 346 6.79 27.04 -11.13
CA ASP A 346 8.06 26.50 -10.62
C ASP A 346 7.84 25.21 -9.82
N LEU A 347 6.76 25.16 -9.04
CA LEU A 347 6.35 24.02 -8.23
C LEU A 347 5.05 23.43 -8.76
N ARG A 348 5.10 22.19 -9.27
CA ARG A 348 3.93 21.49 -9.81
C ARG A 348 3.56 20.32 -8.91
N TYR A 349 2.37 20.39 -8.34
CA TYR A 349 1.84 19.35 -7.47
C TYR A 349 0.46 18.92 -7.93
N SER A 350 0.23 17.60 -7.91
CA SER A 350 -1.07 17.00 -8.15
C SER A 350 -1.46 16.14 -6.96
N LEU A 351 -2.77 15.94 -6.80
CA LEU A 351 -3.32 14.99 -5.87
C LEU A 351 -2.73 13.60 -6.15
N PHE A 352 -2.30 12.91 -5.10
CA PHE A 352 -1.89 11.53 -5.17
C PHE A 352 -3.14 10.65 -5.26
N ASP A 353 -3.31 9.97 -6.39
CA ASP A 353 -4.33 8.95 -6.57
C ASP A 353 -3.73 7.59 -6.20
N GLU A 354 -4.11 7.07 -5.03
CA GLU A 354 -3.62 5.78 -4.56
C GLU A 354 -4.03 4.66 -5.53
N GLY A 355 -5.23 4.72 -6.12
CA GLY A 355 -5.69 3.73 -7.09
C GLY A 355 -4.84 3.73 -8.37
N GLU A 356 -4.50 4.90 -8.90
CA GLU A 356 -3.58 5.02 -10.03
C GLU A 356 -2.20 4.44 -9.71
N ALA A 357 -1.64 4.78 -8.55
CA ALA A 357 -0.33 4.27 -8.13
C ALA A 357 -0.32 2.75 -7.95
N GLN A 358 -1.38 2.17 -7.38
CA GLN A 358 -1.54 0.72 -7.28
C GLN A 358 -1.61 0.07 -8.68
N MET A 359 -2.37 0.67 -9.61
CA MET A 359 -2.53 0.18 -10.97
C MET A 359 -1.20 0.17 -11.74
N ILE A 360 -0.43 1.27 -11.71
CA ILE A 360 0.88 1.36 -12.37
C ILE A 360 1.84 0.27 -11.89
N MET A 361 1.85 0.00 -10.58
CA MET A 361 2.73 -1.01 -10.00
C MET A 361 2.29 -2.43 -10.34
N LEU A 362 0.99 -2.69 -10.38
CA LEU A 362 0.45 -3.99 -10.80
C LEU A 362 0.88 -4.30 -12.24
N LEU A 363 0.74 -3.34 -13.16
CA LEU A 363 1.14 -3.49 -14.56
C LEU A 363 2.65 -3.74 -14.73
N LYS A 364 3.51 -3.06 -13.95
CA LYS A 364 4.97 -3.30 -13.97
C LYS A 364 5.34 -4.69 -13.48
N SER A 365 4.59 -5.27 -12.54
CA SER A 365 4.90 -6.59 -11.98
C SER A 365 4.56 -7.77 -12.89
N GLU A 366 3.79 -7.55 -13.95
CA GLU A 366 3.47 -8.58 -14.96
C GLU A 366 4.52 -8.65 -16.09
N GLU A 367 5.44 -7.68 -16.17
CA GLU A 367 6.51 -7.62 -17.17
C GLU A 367 7.80 -8.32 -16.73
N ASP A 368 7.96 -8.58 -15.44
CA ASP A 368 9.10 -9.31 -14.80
C ASP A 368 8.76 -10.79 -14.56
#